data_AF-A0A3Q3DIF8-F1
#
_entry.id   AF-A0A3Q3DIF8-F1
#
_cell.length_a   1.000
_cell.length_b   1.000
_cell.length_c   1.000
_cell.angle_alpha   90.00
_cell.angle_beta   90.00
_cell.angle_gamma   90.00
#
_symmetry.space_group_name_H-M   'P 1'
#
loop_
_entity.id
_entity.type
_entity.pdbx_description
1 polymer ?
#
loop_
_entity_poly.entity_id
_entity_poly.type
_entity_poly.pdbx_seq_one_letter_code
_entity_poly.pdbx_strand_id
1 'polypeptide(L)'
;MPLALWVRRWFLSAWRTALRPFLYNGKRTGTGFWTIQRLREHLRTMWPRSGSRSVKRVTADPPSFVKLPEPVEGLKGKDVSLYCEMSGTAPFQTAWFKEGKPLMQSRKHKMLSAGNSATLHIIGLEPADAGRYECKASNPVGSDTCQASVKLREPPSFTEKLSNATVVLGQEVSLLATVAGSEPIAVSWVLGKDHILRDDDNRKISFENQRASLKVFSADSATAGRYTCQLRNDAGSTECFSRFLRWLCVCVDLCL
;
A
#
# COMPACT_ATOMS: atom_id res chain seq x y z
N MET A 1 34.53 -28.77 15.14
CA MET A 1 35.39 -29.42 16.15
C MET A 1 36.90 -29.36 15.76
N PRO A 2 37.61 -28.21 15.89
CA PRO A 2 39.09 -28.22 15.81
C PRO A 2 39.82 -27.63 17.03
N LEU A 3 39.15 -26.88 17.92
CA LEU A 3 39.83 -26.21 19.06
C LEU A 3 40.34 -27.18 20.14
N ALA A 4 39.73 -28.36 20.31
CA ALA A 4 40.09 -29.30 21.37
C ALA A 4 41.45 -29.98 21.16
N LEU A 5 41.88 -30.16 19.91
CA LEU A 5 43.17 -30.78 19.58
C LEU A 5 44.35 -29.82 19.76
N TRP A 6 44.12 -28.52 19.53
CA TRP A 6 45.16 -27.50 19.71
C TRP A 6 45.49 -27.28 21.18
N VAL A 7 44.46 -27.22 22.05
CA VAL A 7 44.62 -27.10 23.50
C VAL A 7 45.36 -28.31 24.10
N ARG A 8 45.06 -29.53 23.63
CA ARG A 8 45.76 -30.75 24.07
C ARG A 8 47.24 -30.78 23.63
N ARG A 9 47.55 -30.33 22.41
CA ARG A 9 48.94 -30.22 21.92
C ARG A 9 49.73 -29.15 22.68
N TRP A 10 49.09 -28.05 23.03
CA TRP A 10 49.71 -26.98 23.84
C TRP A 10 49.97 -27.44 25.29
N PHE A 11 49.03 -28.16 25.91
CA PHE A 11 49.18 -28.76 27.24
C PHE A 11 50.36 -29.73 27.30
N LEU A 12 50.52 -30.61 26.31
CA LEU A 12 51.62 -31.57 26.25
C LEU A 12 52.99 -30.90 26.00
N SER A 13 53.01 -29.80 25.23
CA SER A 13 54.22 -29.01 24.98
C SER A 13 54.69 -28.28 26.24
N ALA A 14 53.76 -27.60 26.94
CA ALA A 14 54.03 -26.87 28.17
C ALA A 14 54.44 -27.81 29.33
N TRP A 15 53.86 -29.02 29.40
CA TRP A 15 54.22 -30.00 30.42
C TRP A 15 55.64 -30.55 30.23
N ARG A 16 56.09 -30.73 28.97
CA ARG A 16 57.46 -31.19 28.65
C ARG A 16 58.54 -30.13 28.88
N THR A 17 58.22 -28.84 28.79
CA THR A 17 59.20 -27.76 28.98
C THR A 17 59.25 -27.23 30.42
N ALA A 18 58.13 -27.21 31.14
CA ALA A 18 58.09 -26.61 32.48
C ALA A 18 58.34 -27.60 33.65
N LEU A 19 58.02 -28.89 33.51
CA LEU A 19 58.06 -29.84 34.63
C LEU A 19 59.12 -30.95 34.52
N ARG A 20 59.78 -31.08 33.37
CA ARG A 20 60.80 -32.11 33.14
C ARG A 20 62.19 -31.85 33.75
N PRO A 21 62.64 -30.60 34.00
CA PRO A 21 63.93 -30.38 34.66
C PRO A 21 63.93 -30.67 36.18
N PHE A 22 62.77 -30.87 36.81
CA PHE A 22 62.65 -30.93 38.28
C PHE A 22 62.57 -32.34 38.89
N LEU A 23 62.56 -33.40 38.07
CA LEU A 23 62.47 -34.78 38.58
C LEU A 23 63.81 -35.54 38.54
N TYR A 24 64.90 -34.92 38.08
CA TYR A 24 66.19 -35.61 37.96
C TYR A 24 67.35 -34.76 38.49
N ASN A 25 67.41 -34.63 39.81
CA ASN A 25 68.63 -34.73 40.63
C ASN A 25 68.36 -34.18 42.03
N GLY A 26 68.42 -35.06 43.02
CA GLY A 26 68.48 -34.66 44.41
C GLY A 26 69.85 -34.08 44.74
N LYS A 27 69.88 -32.87 45.32
CA LYS A 27 70.77 -32.51 46.42
C LYS A 27 70.17 -31.32 47.19
N ARG A 28 70.09 -31.51 48.52
CA ARG A 28 69.63 -30.53 49.51
C ARG A 28 70.63 -29.38 49.62
N THR A 29 70.15 -28.15 49.49
CA THR A 29 70.57 -26.97 50.27
C THR A 29 69.38 -26.01 50.37
N GLY A 30 69.37 -25.20 51.42
CA GLY A 30 68.18 -24.65 52.07
C GLY A 30 67.29 -23.70 51.25
N THR A 31 66.07 -23.60 51.77
CA THR A 31 64.99 -22.63 51.49
C THR A 31 64.22 -22.78 50.16
N GLY A 32 63.00 -23.31 50.27
CA GLY A 32 61.92 -23.01 49.33
C GLY A 32 61.37 -24.15 48.49
N PHE A 33 61.05 -25.32 49.06
CA PHE A 33 60.20 -26.29 48.36
C PHE A 33 58.79 -25.70 48.20
N TRP A 34 58.38 -25.46 46.95
CA TRP A 34 56.99 -25.16 46.64
C TRP A 34 56.15 -26.40 46.97
N THR A 35 55.39 -26.36 48.06
CA THR A 35 54.42 -27.42 48.35
C THR A 35 53.43 -27.51 47.19
N ILE A 36 52.93 -28.72 46.90
CA ILE A 36 51.89 -28.97 45.88
C ILE A 36 50.69 -28.00 46.04
N GLN A 37 50.45 -27.56 47.28
CA GLN A 37 49.44 -26.59 47.65
C GLN A 37 49.70 -25.19 47.08
N ARG A 38 50.95 -24.71 47.13
CA ARG A 38 51.37 -23.40 46.61
C ARG A 38 51.39 -23.37 45.07
N LEU A 39 51.74 -24.49 44.44
CA LEU A 39 51.60 -24.71 42.99
C LEU A 39 50.13 -24.74 42.55
N ARG A 40 49.25 -25.38 43.33
CA ARG A 40 47.80 -25.38 43.08
C ARG A 40 47.19 -24.00 43.19
N GLU A 41 47.61 -23.19 44.16
CA GLU A 41 47.15 -21.80 44.32
C GLU A 41 47.64 -20.91 43.17
N HIS A 42 48.90 -21.04 42.75
CA HIS A 42 49.45 -20.27 41.64
C HIS A 42 48.83 -20.63 40.28
N LEU A 43 48.49 -21.91 40.06
CA LEU A 43 47.73 -22.33 38.88
C LEU A 43 46.28 -21.85 38.92
N ARG A 44 45.68 -21.72 40.11
CA ARG A 44 44.32 -21.17 40.30
C ARG A 44 44.27 -19.66 40.00
N THR A 45 45.35 -18.93 40.23
CA THR A 45 45.48 -17.51 39.84
C THR A 45 45.81 -17.33 38.36
N MET A 46 46.57 -18.25 37.76
CA MET A 46 46.90 -18.20 36.31
C MET A 46 45.72 -18.58 35.40
N TRP A 47 44.70 -19.26 35.92
CA TRP A 47 43.45 -19.51 35.21
C TRP A 47 42.27 -19.06 36.07
N PRO A 48 41.93 -17.76 36.09
CA PRO A 48 40.66 -17.34 36.68
C PRO A 48 39.56 -18.16 35.99
N ARG A 49 38.68 -18.79 36.79
CA ARG A 49 37.49 -19.48 36.26
C ARG A 49 36.85 -18.54 35.25
N SER A 50 36.86 -18.92 33.97
CA SER A 50 36.13 -18.18 32.97
C SER A 50 34.68 -18.15 33.46
N GLY A 51 34.25 -17.01 33.99
CA GLY A 51 32.88 -16.83 34.41
C GLY A 51 32.01 -17.27 33.25
N SER A 52 31.11 -18.22 33.47
CA SER A 52 30.14 -18.60 32.46
C SER A 52 29.34 -17.35 32.16
N ARG A 53 29.69 -16.63 31.09
CA ARG A 53 28.91 -15.52 30.60
C ARG A 53 27.63 -16.14 30.06
N SER A 54 26.59 -16.14 30.88
CA SER A 54 25.25 -16.54 30.46
C SER A 54 24.82 -15.59 29.36
N VAL A 55 24.96 -16.01 28.12
CA VAL A 55 24.42 -15.31 26.96
C VAL A 55 22.92 -15.39 27.09
N LYS A 56 22.26 -14.29 27.49
CA LYS A 56 20.81 -14.19 27.37
C LYS A 56 20.48 -14.32 25.89
N ARG A 57 19.81 -15.41 25.52
CA ARG A 57 19.28 -15.61 24.17
C ARG A 57 18.10 -14.64 24.04
N VAL A 58 18.30 -13.56 23.29
CA VAL A 58 17.20 -12.68 22.90
C VAL A 58 16.42 -13.45 21.83
N THR A 59 15.21 -13.88 22.16
CA THR A 59 14.29 -14.47 21.18
C THR A 59 13.81 -13.33 20.29
N ALA A 60 14.06 -13.42 19.00
CA ALA A 60 13.62 -12.44 18.01
C ALA A 60 12.36 -12.96 17.32
N ASP A 61 11.38 -12.08 17.14
CA ASP A 61 10.11 -12.37 16.49
C ASP A 61 10.19 -12.04 15.00
N PRO A 62 9.61 -12.87 14.11
CA PRO A 62 9.57 -12.58 12.68
C PRO A 62 8.73 -11.33 12.38
N PRO A 63 8.92 -10.67 11.23
CA PRO A 63 8.10 -9.53 10.84
C PRO A 63 6.66 -9.98 10.61
N SER A 64 5.70 -9.14 10.96
CA SER A 64 4.29 -9.34 10.57
C SER A 64 3.61 -8.00 10.34
N PHE A 65 2.97 -7.82 9.17
CA PHE A 65 2.29 -6.57 8.85
C PHE A 65 1.03 -6.38 9.72
N VAL A 66 1.06 -5.33 10.54
CA VAL A 66 -0.08 -4.93 11.39
C VAL A 66 -0.97 -3.89 10.71
N LYS A 67 -0.41 -3.12 9.77
CA LYS A 67 -1.16 -2.22 8.90
C LYS A 67 -0.78 -2.47 7.46
N LEU A 68 -1.78 -2.85 6.67
CA LEU A 68 -1.64 -3.11 5.25
C LEU A 68 -1.77 -1.80 4.46
N PRO A 69 -1.08 -1.69 3.31
CA PRO A 69 -1.28 -0.55 2.43
C PRO A 69 -2.69 -0.60 1.83
N GLU A 70 -3.37 0.54 1.85
CA GLU A 70 -4.69 0.68 1.23
C GLU A 70 -4.54 0.80 -0.30
N PRO A 71 -5.51 0.29 -1.09
CA PRO A 71 -5.60 0.59 -2.51
C PRO A 71 -5.73 2.10 -2.75
N VAL A 72 -5.00 2.63 -3.73
CA VAL A 72 -5.02 4.06 -4.05
C VAL A 72 -5.47 4.30 -5.48
N GLU A 73 -6.38 5.24 -5.67
CA GLU A 73 -6.74 5.79 -6.97
C GLU A 73 -6.26 7.25 -7.08
N GLY A 74 -5.26 7.47 -7.93
CA GLY A 74 -4.62 8.77 -8.09
C GLY A 74 -4.91 9.43 -9.44
N LEU A 75 -4.74 10.74 -9.51
CA LEU A 75 -4.82 11.51 -10.76
C LEU A 75 -3.50 11.46 -11.54
N LYS A 76 -3.59 11.52 -12.87
CA LYS A 76 -2.42 11.60 -13.74
C LYS A 76 -1.56 12.82 -13.37
N GLY A 77 -0.25 12.59 -13.23
CA GLY A 77 0.73 13.62 -12.87
C GLY A 77 0.73 14.03 -11.40
N LYS A 78 -0.11 13.42 -10.55
CA LYS A 78 -0.08 13.63 -9.09
C LYS A 78 0.69 12.53 -8.39
N ASP A 79 1.23 12.85 -7.22
CA ASP A 79 1.97 11.90 -6.41
C ASP A 79 1.01 11.04 -5.58
N VAL A 80 1.36 9.76 -5.40
CA VAL A 80 0.62 8.83 -4.54
C VAL A 80 1.58 8.08 -3.62
N SER A 81 1.06 7.57 -2.50
CA SER A 81 1.88 6.89 -1.50
C SER A 81 1.21 5.61 -1.00
N LEU A 82 1.99 4.55 -0.85
CA LEU A 82 1.60 3.33 -0.16
C LEU A 82 2.32 3.27 1.17
N TYR A 83 1.61 2.87 2.22
CA TYR A 83 2.11 2.88 3.59
C TYR A 83 1.76 1.59 4.31
N CYS A 84 2.72 1.00 5.01
CA CYS A 84 2.48 -0.17 5.84
C CYS A 84 3.29 -0.12 7.14
N GLU A 85 2.75 -0.80 8.16
CA GLU A 85 3.38 -0.96 9.47
C GLU A 85 3.55 -2.45 9.77
N MET A 86 4.65 -2.80 10.42
CA MET A 86 4.99 -4.17 10.77
C MET A 86 5.40 -4.29 12.24
N SER A 87 5.02 -5.39 12.88
CA SER A 87 5.49 -5.81 14.19
C SER A 87 6.65 -6.80 14.05
N GLY A 88 7.29 -7.14 15.18
CA GLY A 88 8.38 -8.10 15.26
C GLY A 88 9.66 -7.48 15.82
N THR A 89 10.78 -8.21 15.72
CA THR A 89 12.08 -7.71 16.19
C THR A 89 12.87 -7.01 15.07
N ALA A 90 13.10 -5.72 15.25
CA ALA A 90 13.94 -4.87 14.38
C ALA A 90 15.44 -5.26 14.46
N PRO A 91 16.28 -4.90 13.47
CA PRO A 91 15.98 -4.11 12.28
C PRO A 91 15.29 -4.92 11.17
N PHE A 92 14.29 -4.30 10.52
CA PHE A 92 13.64 -4.85 9.34
C PHE A 92 14.33 -4.39 8.06
N GLN A 93 14.50 -5.31 7.12
CA GLN A 93 14.84 -5.00 5.74
C GLN A 93 13.57 -5.03 4.91
N THR A 94 13.27 -3.93 4.23
CA THR A 94 12.04 -3.79 3.43
C THR A 94 12.36 -3.59 1.97
N ALA A 95 11.65 -4.28 1.09
CA ALA A 95 11.77 -4.14 -0.35
C ALA A 95 10.38 -4.02 -0.99
N TRP A 96 10.27 -3.17 -2.00
CA TRP A 96 9.03 -3.00 -2.76
C TRP A 96 9.14 -3.66 -4.13
N PHE A 97 8.03 -4.20 -4.60
CA PHE A 97 7.91 -4.84 -5.90
C PHE A 97 6.69 -4.28 -6.61
N LYS A 98 6.76 -4.23 -7.93
CA LYS A 98 5.61 -3.97 -8.79
C LYS A 98 5.47 -5.15 -9.75
N GLU A 99 4.31 -5.81 -9.69
CA GLU A 99 4.02 -6.98 -10.54
C GLU A 99 5.14 -8.04 -10.48
N GLY A 100 5.64 -8.29 -9.27
CA GLY A 100 6.75 -9.22 -9.01
C GLY A 100 8.15 -8.71 -9.34
N LYS A 101 8.29 -7.53 -9.96
CA LYS A 101 9.60 -6.93 -10.29
C LYS A 101 10.08 -6.02 -9.15
N PRO A 102 11.32 -6.16 -8.67
CA PRO A 102 11.84 -5.32 -7.59
C PRO A 102 11.95 -3.86 -8.04
N LEU A 103 11.50 -2.95 -7.18
CA LEU A 103 11.65 -1.51 -7.36
C LEU A 103 12.93 -1.02 -6.68
N MET A 104 13.55 -0.01 -7.31
CA MET A 104 14.76 0.63 -6.81
C MET A 104 14.53 2.11 -6.55
N GLN A 105 15.30 2.65 -5.59
CA GLN A 105 15.25 4.06 -5.26
C GLN A 105 15.58 4.88 -6.50
N SER A 106 14.70 5.80 -6.88
CA SER A 106 14.82 6.57 -8.13
C SER A 106 14.19 7.95 -8.00
N ARG A 107 14.08 8.70 -9.11
CA ARG A 107 13.28 9.93 -9.14
C ARG A 107 11.78 9.63 -9.06
N LYS A 108 11.36 8.52 -9.68
CA LYS A 108 9.98 8.06 -9.75
C LYS A 108 9.50 7.40 -8.45
N HIS A 109 10.33 6.54 -7.87
CA HIS A 109 10.00 5.76 -6.68
C HIS A 109 10.89 6.21 -5.51
N LYS A 110 10.27 6.76 -4.45
CA LYS A 110 10.96 7.09 -3.19
C LYS A 110 10.49 6.13 -2.10
N MET A 111 11.39 5.30 -1.62
CA MET A 111 11.17 4.35 -0.54
C MET A 111 11.76 4.90 0.75
N LEU A 112 10.97 4.85 1.81
CA LEU A 112 11.36 5.26 3.15
C LEU A 112 11.06 4.11 4.11
N SER A 113 12.02 3.78 4.96
CA SER A 113 11.87 2.74 5.99
C SER A 113 12.29 3.36 7.32
N ALA A 114 11.35 3.48 8.26
CA ALA A 114 11.57 4.13 9.54
C ALA A 114 11.06 3.25 10.67
N GLY A 115 12.00 2.65 11.42
CA GLY A 115 11.70 1.76 12.54
C GLY A 115 10.91 0.53 12.09
N ASN A 116 9.59 0.60 12.30
CA ASN A 116 8.61 -0.44 12.07
C ASN A 116 7.61 -0.09 10.95
N SER A 117 7.93 0.88 10.11
CA SER A 117 7.08 1.33 9.00
C SER A 117 7.86 1.39 7.68
N ALA A 118 7.14 1.20 6.57
CA ALA A 118 7.66 1.35 5.23
C ALA A 118 6.67 2.14 4.36
N THR A 119 7.21 3.08 3.60
CA THR A 119 6.44 3.94 2.70
C THR A 119 7.07 3.90 1.31
N LEU A 120 6.23 3.79 0.28
CA LEU A 120 6.61 3.98 -1.12
C LEU A 120 5.84 5.19 -1.67
N HIS A 121 6.55 6.24 -2.05
CA HIS A 121 6.01 7.35 -2.82
C HIS A 121 6.28 7.14 -4.31
N ILE A 122 5.23 7.28 -5.12
CA ILE A 122 5.27 7.24 -6.58
C ILE A 122 5.01 8.66 -7.07
N ILE A 123 6.02 9.26 -7.68
CA ILE A 123 6.02 10.67 -8.11
C ILE A 123 5.43 10.78 -9.51
N GLY A 124 4.46 11.68 -9.70
CA GLY A 124 3.83 11.99 -10.96
C GLY A 124 3.21 10.76 -11.63
N LEU A 125 2.08 10.28 -11.11
CA LEU A 125 1.44 9.04 -11.53
C LEU A 125 1.12 9.02 -13.05
N GLU A 126 1.48 7.94 -13.71
CA GLU A 126 1.25 7.69 -15.14
C GLU A 126 0.48 6.40 -15.35
N PRO A 127 -0.15 6.18 -16.53
CA PRO A 127 -0.84 4.93 -16.82
C PRO A 127 0.06 3.69 -16.64
N ALA A 128 1.34 3.84 -16.96
CA ALA A 128 2.33 2.78 -16.80
C ALA A 128 2.62 2.44 -15.34
N ASP A 129 2.27 3.28 -14.36
CA ASP A 129 2.47 3.04 -12.93
C ASP A 129 1.34 2.23 -12.29
N ALA A 130 0.15 2.23 -12.90
CA ALA A 130 -0.95 1.43 -12.41
C ALA A 130 -0.55 -0.06 -12.34
N GLY A 131 -1.06 -0.76 -11.33
CA GLY A 131 -0.78 -2.17 -11.11
C GLY A 131 -0.72 -2.56 -9.64
N ARG A 132 -0.25 -3.78 -9.41
CA ARG A 132 -0.11 -4.37 -8.07
C ARG A 132 1.28 -4.11 -7.50
N TYR A 133 1.32 -3.54 -6.31
CA TYR A 133 2.53 -3.28 -5.54
C TYR A 133 2.57 -4.20 -4.33
N GLU A 134 3.77 -4.68 -4.01
CA GLU A 134 4.00 -5.63 -2.92
C GLU A 134 5.15 -5.12 -2.06
N CYS A 135 4.96 -5.08 -0.74
CA CYS A 135 6.02 -4.77 0.21
C CYS A 135 6.41 -6.05 0.94
N LYS A 136 7.69 -6.39 0.89
CA LYS A 136 8.28 -7.51 1.63
C LYS A 136 9.14 -6.99 2.76
N ALA A 137 8.86 -7.45 3.98
CA ALA A 137 9.65 -7.17 5.17
C ALA A 137 10.36 -8.44 5.63
N SER A 138 11.63 -8.35 6.02
CA SER A 138 12.42 -9.49 6.50
C SER A 138 13.34 -9.12 7.65
N ASN A 139 13.56 -10.08 8.56
CA ASN A 139 14.60 -10.05 9.58
C ASN A 139 15.29 -11.44 9.64
N PRO A 140 16.30 -11.67 10.49
CA PRO A 140 17.01 -12.96 10.55
C PRO A 140 16.15 -14.18 10.90
N VAL A 141 14.93 -13.98 11.41
CA VAL A 141 14.04 -15.06 11.88
C VAL A 141 12.94 -15.37 10.86
N GLY A 142 12.59 -14.43 9.98
CA GLY A 142 11.58 -14.67 8.96
C GLY A 142 11.30 -13.48 8.06
N SER A 143 10.23 -13.60 7.28
CA SER A 143 9.76 -12.55 6.39
C SER A 143 8.25 -12.59 6.25
N ASP A 144 7.66 -11.45 5.95
CA ASP A 144 6.24 -11.32 5.63
C ASP A 144 6.07 -10.43 4.39
N THR A 145 4.90 -10.47 3.75
CA THR A 145 4.59 -9.71 2.54
C THR A 145 3.16 -9.18 2.57
N CYS A 146 2.99 -7.90 2.23
CA CYS A 146 1.68 -7.28 2.02
C CYS A 146 1.58 -6.68 0.61
N GLN A 147 0.35 -6.40 0.17
CA GLN A 147 0.09 -5.93 -1.20
C GLN A 147 -0.99 -4.85 -1.23
N ALA A 148 -0.91 -3.96 -2.22
CA ALA A 148 -1.93 -2.97 -2.56
C ALA A 148 -1.96 -2.72 -4.07
N SER A 149 -3.09 -2.21 -4.58
CA SER A 149 -3.23 -1.80 -5.97
C SER A 149 -3.18 -0.29 -6.11
N VAL A 150 -2.47 0.19 -7.13
CA VAL A 150 -2.50 1.59 -7.55
C VAL A 150 -3.24 1.67 -8.89
N LYS A 151 -4.24 2.54 -8.97
CA LYS A 151 -5.02 2.80 -10.18
C LYS A 151 -5.02 4.27 -10.52
N LEU A 152 -5.26 4.56 -11.80
CA LEU A 152 -5.48 5.91 -12.27
C LEU A 152 -6.98 6.22 -12.17
N ARG A 153 -7.33 7.41 -11.68
CA ARG A 153 -8.70 7.90 -11.74
C ARG A 153 -9.11 8.13 -13.18
N GLU A 154 -10.28 7.64 -13.54
CA GLU A 154 -10.84 7.76 -14.89
C GLU A 154 -11.81 8.95 -14.96
N PRO A 155 -11.75 9.78 -16.02
CA PRO A 155 -12.75 10.82 -16.22
C PRO A 155 -14.13 10.20 -16.47
N PRO A 156 -15.23 10.91 -16.17
CA PRO A 156 -16.56 10.38 -16.40
C PRO A 156 -16.79 10.21 -17.90
N SER A 157 -17.55 9.19 -18.26
CA SER A 157 -17.92 8.88 -19.64
C SER A 157 -19.36 8.36 -19.71
N PHE A 158 -19.99 8.52 -20.86
CA PHE A 158 -21.33 8.00 -21.11
C PHE A 158 -21.22 6.63 -21.77
N THR A 159 -21.65 5.58 -21.07
CA THR A 159 -21.81 4.23 -21.64
C THR A 159 -23.12 4.14 -22.41
N GLU A 160 -24.17 4.82 -21.94
CA GLU A 160 -25.41 5.05 -22.67
C GLU A 160 -25.72 6.54 -22.67
N LYS A 161 -25.75 7.13 -23.87
CA LYS A 161 -26.05 8.55 -24.06
C LYS A 161 -27.56 8.77 -24.03
N LEU A 162 -27.95 10.02 -23.81
CA LEU A 162 -29.35 10.43 -23.89
C LEU A 162 -29.92 10.14 -25.29
N SER A 163 -31.12 9.57 -25.33
CA SER A 163 -31.89 9.39 -26.55
C SER A 163 -32.84 10.56 -26.77
N ASN A 164 -33.05 10.95 -28.02
CA ASN A 164 -34.11 11.90 -28.38
C ASN A 164 -35.48 11.32 -28.00
N ALA A 165 -36.38 12.18 -27.54
CA ALA A 165 -37.73 11.78 -27.19
C ALA A 165 -38.75 12.75 -27.81
N THR A 166 -39.87 12.18 -28.24
CA THR A 166 -41.09 12.90 -28.62
C THR A 166 -42.17 12.53 -27.64
N VAL A 167 -42.82 13.50 -27.02
CA VAL A 167 -43.91 13.23 -26.07
C VAL A 167 -45.09 14.15 -26.34
N VAL A 168 -46.27 13.68 -25.95
CA VAL A 168 -47.52 14.42 -25.98
C VAL A 168 -47.56 15.41 -24.82
N LEU A 169 -48.18 16.58 -25.02
CA LEU A 169 -48.37 17.57 -23.95
C LEU A 169 -49.05 16.95 -22.72
N GLY A 170 -48.59 17.33 -21.54
CA GLY A 170 -49.08 16.84 -20.25
C GLY A 170 -48.60 15.44 -19.86
N GLN A 171 -47.88 14.73 -20.73
CA GLN A 171 -47.33 13.41 -20.41
C GLN A 171 -45.97 13.51 -19.73
N GLU A 172 -45.65 12.47 -18.98
CA GLU A 172 -44.36 12.29 -18.32
C GLU A 172 -43.30 11.81 -19.30
N VAL A 173 -42.06 12.28 -19.12
CA VAL A 173 -40.89 11.80 -19.86
C VAL A 173 -39.68 11.67 -18.94
N SER A 174 -38.86 10.66 -19.16
CA SER A 174 -37.61 10.44 -18.44
C SER A 174 -36.43 10.39 -19.41
N LEU A 175 -35.45 11.25 -19.19
CA LEU A 175 -34.16 11.23 -19.87
C LEU A 175 -33.18 10.45 -19.01
N LEU A 176 -32.60 9.40 -19.58
CA LEU A 176 -31.71 8.48 -18.89
C LEU A 176 -30.37 8.44 -19.60
N ALA A 177 -29.30 8.51 -18.81
CA ALA A 177 -27.94 8.24 -19.25
C ALA A 177 -27.27 7.28 -18.26
N THR A 178 -26.51 6.34 -18.79
CA THR A 178 -25.67 5.45 -17.98
C THR A 178 -24.24 5.92 -18.11
N VAL A 179 -23.53 5.99 -16.98
CA VAL A 179 -22.21 6.60 -16.89
C VAL A 179 -21.17 5.59 -16.40
N ALA A 180 -19.90 5.88 -16.63
CA ALA A 180 -18.77 5.17 -16.04
C ALA A 180 -17.68 6.19 -15.67
N GLY A 181 -16.74 5.79 -14.80
CA GLY A 181 -15.59 6.58 -14.38
C GLY A 181 -15.35 6.51 -12.88
N SER A 182 -14.29 7.15 -12.40
CA SER A 182 -13.96 7.15 -10.96
C SER A 182 -14.88 8.07 -10.16
N GLU A 183 -15.25 7.62 -8.97
CA GLU A 183 -16.03 8.42 -8.01
C GLU A 183 -15.20 9.48 -7.29
N PRO A 184 -15.82 10.57 -6.80
CA PRO A 184 -17.24 10.93 -6.95
C PRO A 184 -17.53 11.63 -8.30
N ILE A 185 -18.62 11.23 -8.96
CA ILE A 185 -19.09 11.86 -10.21
C ILE A 185 -20.20 12.85 -9.87
N ALA A 186 -19.99 14.12 -10.19
CA ALA A 186 -21.01 15.16 -10.16
C ALA A 186 -21.78 15.16 -11.49
N VAL A 187 -23.11 15.20 -11.39
CA VAL A 187 -24.03 15.26 -12.53
C VAL A 187 -24.80 16.57 -12.50
N SER A 188 -24.83 17.29 -13.62
CA SER A 188 -25.65 18.49 -13.79
C SER A 188 -26.39 18.46 -15.12
N TRP A 189 -27.59 19.04 -15.12
CA TRP A 189 -28.44 19.09 -16.31
C TRP A 189 -28.67 20.54 -16.74
N VAL A 190 -28.67 20.77 -18.05
CA VAL A 190 -28.88 22.10 -18.66
C VAL A 190 -29.93 22.00 -19.75
N LEU A 191 -30.86 22.95 -19.79
CA LEU A 191 -31.82 23.13 -20.89
C LEU A 191 -31.37 24.29 -21.79
N GLY A 192 -31.28 24.03 -23.09
CA GLY A 192 -30.91 25.02 -24.09
C GLY A 192 -29.40 25.31 -24.10
N LYS A 193 -29.04 26.54 -23.73
CA LYS A 193 -27.65 27.01 -23.64
C LYS A 193 -27.16 27.04 -22.19
N ASP A 194 -27.87 27.77 -21.32
CA ASP A 194 -27.34 28.15 -20.01
C ASP A 194 -28.31 27.89 -18.83
N HIS A 195 -29.51 27.33 -19.08
CA HIS A 195 -30.50 27.13 -18.01
C HIS A 195 -30.19 25.84 -17.22
N ILE A 196 -29.50 25.98 -16.10
CA ILE A 196 -29.20 24.88 -15.18
C ILE A 196 -30.49 24.38 -14.52
N LEU A 197 -30.75 23.09 -14.64
CA LEU A 197 -31.91 22.42 -14.07
C LEU A 197 -31.64 21.99 -12.63
N ARG A 198 -32.68 22.09 -11.81
CA ARG A 198 -32.74 21.62 -10.42
C ARG A 198 -34.08 20.91 -10.21
N ASP A 199 -34.19 20.19 -9.10
CA ASP A 199 -35.47 19.64 -8.66
C ASP A 199 -36.50 20.75 -8.46
N ASP A 200 -37.73 20.51 -8.90
CA ASP A 200 -38.92 21.32 -8.61
C ASP A 200 -40.20 20.47 -8.71
N ASP A 201 -41.36 21.12 -8.69
CA ASP A 201 -42.66 20.43 -8.72
C ASP A 201 -42.91 19.63 -10.02
N ASN A 202 -42.27 19.99 -11.13
CA ASN A 202 -42.44 19.34 -12.43
C ASN A 202 -41.21 18.52 -12.86
N ARG A 203 -40.10 18.55 -12.11
CA ARG A 203 -38.82 17.94 -12.49
C ARG A 203 -38.16 17.26 -11.32
N LYS A 204 -37.67 16.03 -11.55
CA LYS A 204 -36.85 15.29 -10.59
C LYS A 204 -35.56 14.81 -11.23
N ILE A 205 -34.43 15.16 -10.62
CA ILE A 205 -33.09 14.74 -11.01
C ILE A 205 -32.61 13.70 -10.00
N SER A 206 -32.03 12.60 -10.49
CA SER A 206 -31.35 11.63 -9.64
C SER A 206 -30.07 11.12 -10.28
N PHE A 207 -29.14 10.67 -9.44
CA PHE A 207 -27.94 9.98 -9.86
C PHE A 207 -27.66 8.84 -8.89
N GLU A 208 -27.99 7.63 -9.30
CA GLU A 208 -27.88 6.43 -8.48
C GLU A 208 -27.41 5.27 -9.35
N ASN A 209 -26.57 4.38 -8.81
CA ASN A 209 -26.08 3.20 -9.52
C ASN A 209 -25.49 3.51 -10.91
N GLN A 210 -24.72 4.60 -10.99
CA GLN A 210 -24.14 5.12 -12.24
C GLN A 210 -25.19 5.44 -13.33
N ARG A 211 -26.42 5.75 -12.92
CA ARG A 211 -27.50 6.15 -13.81
C ARG A 211 -27.95 7.57 -13.49
N ALA A 212 -27.72 8.48 -14.43
CA ALA A 212 -28.23 9.84 -14.37
C ALA A 212 -29.65 9.86 -14.94
N SER A 213 -30.61 10.35 -14.16
CA SER A 213 -31.99 10.51 -14.59
C SER A 213 -32.45 11.96 -14.43
N LEU A 214 -33.17 12.44 -15.44
CA LEU A 214 -33.99 13.63 -15.37
C LEU A 214 -35.41 13.25 -15.78
N LYS A 215 -36.31 13.31 -14.82
CA LYS A 215 -37.73 13.04 -14.99
C LYS A 215 -38.49 14.36 -15.06
N VAL A 216 -39.35 14.51 -16.05
CA VAL A 216 -40.27 15.64 -16.22
C VAL A 216 -41.69 15.08 -16.13
N PHE A 217 -42.47 15.51 -15.15
CA PHE A 217 -43.78 14.90 -14.83
C PHE A 217 -44.87 15.31 -15.82
N SER A 218 -44.84 16.55 -16.31
CA SER A 218 -45.79 17.09 -17.27
C SER A 218 -45.07 17.92 -18.32
N ALA A 219 -45.02 17.40 -19.55
CA ALA A 219 -44.43 18.08 -20.70
C ALA A 219 -45.27 19.28 -21.17
N ASP A 220 -44.65 20.45 -21.24
CA ASP A 220 -45.23 21.69 -21.77
C ASP A 220 -44.30 22.37 -22.79
N SER A 221 -44.68 23.54 -23.30
CA SER A 221 -43.87 24.32 -24.23
C SER A 221 -42.55 24.83 -23.64
N ALA A 222 -42.44 25.00 -22.32
CA ALA A 222 -41.23 25.47 -21.64
C ALA A 222 -40.21 24.34 -21.41
N THR A 223 -40.70 23.09 -21.30
CA THR A 223 -39.86 21.88 -21.24
C THR A 223 -39.32 21.47 -22.61
N ALA A 224 -39.87 22.01 -23.71
CA ALA A 224 -39.36 21.76 -25.06
C ALA A 224 -37.93 22.30 -25.25
N GLY A 225 -37.00 21.46 -25.73
CA GLY A 225 -35.65 21.94 -26.03
C GLY A 225 -34.57 20.87 -26.06
N ARG A 226 -33.32 21.35 -26.07
CA ARG A 226 -32.12 20.52 -25.97
C ARG A 226 -31.73 20.36 -24.51
N TYR A 227 -31.74 19.13 -24.02
CA TYR A 227 -31.25 18.78 -22.70
C TYR A 227 -29.82 18.30 -22.79
N THR A 228 -28.94 18.88 -22.00
CA THR A 228 -27.53 18.48 -21.89
C THR A 228 -27.31 17.91 -20.49
N CYS A 229 -26.80 16.67 -20.43
CA CYS A 229 -26.29 16.08 -19.20
C CYS A 229 -24.78 16.26 -19.17
N GLN A 230 -24.26 16.82 -18.09
CA GLN A 230 -22.85 17.11 -17.87
C GLN A 230 -22.35 16.29 -16.68
N LEU A 231 -21.23 15.60 -16.88
CA LEU A 231 -20.57 14.79 -15.87
C LEU A 231 -19.21 15.40 -15.54
N ARG A 232 -18.85 15.37 -14.26
CA ARG A 232 -17.56 15.89 -13.81
C ARG A 232 -17.02 15.11 -12.61
N ASN A 233 -15.73 14.82 -12.62
CA ASN A 233 -14.96 14.46 -11.43
C ASN A 233 -13.63 15.24 -11.44
N ASP A 234 -12.68 14.83 -10.60
CA ASP A 234 -11.34 15.41 -10.52
C ASP A 234 -10.41 15.03 -11.68
N ALA A 235 -10.71 13.94 -12.39
CA ALA A 235 -9.99 13.49 -13.59
C ALA A 235 -10.46 14.17 -14.88
N GLY A 236 -11.68 14.71 -14.92
CA GLY A 236 -12.17 15.48 -16.06
C GLY A 236 -13.66 15.70 -16.09
N SER A 237 -14.16 16.13 -17.24
CA SER A 237 -15.58 16.38 -17.48
C SER A 237 -15.97 15.99 -18.91
N THR A 238 -17.23 15.61 -19.09
CA THR A 238 -17.81 15.30 -20.40
C THR A 238 -19.28 15.71 -20.42
N GLU A 239 -19.85 15.85 -21.62
CA GLU A 239 -21.27 16.13 -21.79
C GLU A 239 -21.88 15.35 -22.95
N CYS A 240 -23.17 15.06 -22.84
CA CYS A 240 -23.98 14.58 -23.95
C CYS A 240 -25.34 15.28 -23.95
N PHE A 241 -26.00 15.28 -25.10
CA PHE A 241 -27.26 15.97 -25.25
C PHE A 241 -28.32 15.08 -25.90
N SER A 242 -29.58 15.36 -25.59
CA SER A 242 -30.75 14.88 -26.29
C SER A 242 -31.62 16.06 -26.68
N ARG A 243 -32.37 15.91 -27.77
CA ARG A 243 -33.43 16.84 -28.15
C ARG A 243 -34.76 16.25 -27.77
N PHE A 244 -35.50 17.04 -27.03
CA PHE A 244 -36.90 16.81 -26.78
C PHE A 244 -37.70 17.55 -27.85
N LEU A 245 -38.26 16.77 -28.77
CA LEU A 245 -38.98 17.29 -29.94
C LEU A 245 -40.49 17.28 -29.67
N ARG A 246 -41.11 18.45 -29.85
CA ARG A 246 -42.55 18.66 -29.66
C ARG A 246 -43.32 18.18 -30.88
N TRP A 247 -43.78 16.93 -30.94
CA TRP A 247 -44.79 16.54 -31.95
C TRP A 247 -45.65 15.41 -31.43
N LEU A 248 -46.87 15.79 -31.04
CA LEU A 248 -48.15 15.09 -31.21
C LEU A 248 -49.15 15.92 -30.38
N CYS A 249 -49.73 16.96 -31.01
CA CYS A 249 -51.05 17.37 -30.55
C CYS A 249 -51.95 16.17 -30.83
N VAL A 250 -52.51 15.55 -29.81
CA VAL A 250 -53.67 14.69 -30.00
C VAL A 250 -54.76 15.68 -30.43
N CYS A 251 -55.00 15.79 -31.73
CA CYS A 251 -56.21 16.45 -32.22
C CYS A 251 -57.37 15.61 -31.68
N VAL A 252 -57.91 16.01 -30.53
CA VAL A 252 -59.21 15.55 -30.08
C VAL A 252 -60.21 16.48 -30.76
N ASP A 253 -60.76 15.99 -31.86
CA ASP A 253 -62.02 16.36 -32.51
C ASP A 253 -62.53 17.80 -32.32
N LEU A 254 -62.34 18.63 -33.35
CA LEU A 254 -63.31 19.66 -33.71
C LEU A 254 -64.04 19.17 -34.98
N CYS A 255 -64.90 18.18 -34.80
CA CYS A 255 -66.06 17.97 -35.64
C CYS A 255 -67.29 18.40 -34.85
N LEU A 256 -67.62 19.69 -34.92
CA LEU A 256 -68.98 20.22 -34.75
C LEU A 256 -69.20 21.27 -35.83
#